data_AF-A0A380C3D3-F1
#
_entry.id   AF-A0A380C3D3-F1
#
_cell.length_a   1.000
_cell.length_b   1.000
_cell.length_c   1.000
_cell.angle_alpha   90.00
_cell.angle_beta   90.00
_cell.angle_gamma   90.00
#
_symmetry.space_group_name_H-M   'P 1'
#
loop_
_entity.id
_entity.type
_entity.pdbx_description
1 polymer ?
#
loop_
_entity_poly.entity_id
_entity_poly.type
_entity_poly.pdbx_seq_one_letter_code
_entity_poly.pdbx_strand_id
1 'polypeptide(L)'
;MFGKKNEEGDLEGGLKDEVISRKKQLDEFKAKQETRCKALNDEIESLLPGATSAGLATAYFELKKSFDKPIENYTKLFYASIGCLMLISLISVTQEIGWFMIKFVDVSDFSKLTSNILYKLPMVLPILWLTIFASKRRSEALRLQQEYSHKEALAKSYQSFKTQIEALNETSGDLMKKLLEATIDAVSMNASDTLDKKHGDKTPVNLGFDEVVSHMEKVKKVVS
;
A
#
# COMPACT_ATOMS: atom_id res chain seq x y z
N MET A 1 6.69 62.55 -42.60
CA MET A 1 6.54 63.04 -41.21
C MET A 1 5.14 63.60 -40.93
N PHE A 2 4.42 64.17 -41.90
CA PHE A 2 3.11 64.82 -41.68
C PHE A 2 1.98 64.14 -42.48
N GLY A 3 0.76 64.15 -41.92
CA GLY A 3 -0.47 63.56 -42.46
C GLY A 3 -1.12 64.27 -43.63
N LYS A 4 -2.21 63.69 -44.14
CA LYS A 4 -3.09 64.31 -45.15
C LYS A 4 -4.06 65.25 -44.43
N LYS A 5 -4.26 66.47 -44.94
CA LYS A 5 -5.29 67.36 -44.39
C LYS A 5 -6.69 66.84 -44.71
N ASN A 6 -7.55 66.81 -43.69
CA ASN A 6 -9.00 66.65 -43.89
C ASN A 6 -9.68 67.99 -44.21
N GLU A 7 -10.96 67.94 -44.54
CA GLU A 7 -11.76 69.08 -45.01
C GLU A 7 -11.82 70.26 -44.01
N GLU A 8 -11.51 70.02 -42.74
CA GLU A 8 -11.45 71.02 -41.66
C GLU A 8 -10.06 71.65 -41.47
N GLY A 9 -9.05 71.24 -42.26
CA GLY A 9 -7.70 71.81 -42.24
C GLY A 9 -6.72 71.17 -41.25
N ASP A 10 -7.18 70.20 -40.44
CA ASP A 10 -6.33 69.39 -39.56
C ASP A 10 -5.61 68.27 -40.33
N LEU A 11 -4.35 68.03 -39.95
CA LEU A 11 -3.49 66.98 -40.53
C LEU A 11 -3.91 65.61 -39.96
N GLU A 12 -4.65 64.81 -40.71
CA GLU A 12 -4.96 63.42 -40.38
C GLU A 12 -3.90 62.44 -40.91
N GLY A 13 -3.38 61.60 -40.01
CA GLY A 13 -2.42 60.56 -40.32
C GLY A 13 -0.96 61.01 -40.26
N GLY A 14 -0.05 60.06 -40.50
CA GLY A 14 1.39 60.27 -40.45
C GLY A 14 2.07 59.46 -39.36
N LEU A 15 3.40 59.55 -39.31
CA LEU A 15 4.24 58.70 -38.45
C LEU A 15 3.84 58.81 -36.97
N LYS A 16 3.38 59.99 -36.52
CA LYS A 16 2.93 60.20 -35.13
C LYS A 16 1.66 59.42 -34.81
N ASP A 17 0.64 59.49 -35.67
CA ASP A 17 -0.63 58.77 -35.46
C ASP A 17 -0.44 57.26 -35.59
N GLU A 18 0.43 56.82 -36.51
CA GLU A 18 0.81 55.42 -36.62
C GLU A 18 1.56 54.93 -35.38
N VAL A 19 2.50 55.72 -34.83
CA VAL A 19 3.20 55.40 -33.58
C VAL A 19 2.24 55.34 -32.39
N ILE A 20 1.26 56.25 -32.30
CA ILE A 20 0.23 56.23 -31.24
C ILE A 20 -0.67 54.99 -31.39
N SER A 21 -1.12 54.68 -32.61
CA SER A 21 -1.91 53.50 -32.90
C SER A 21 -1.15 52.20 -32.59
N ARG A 22 0.11 52.10 -33.01
CA ARG A 22 1.00 50.98 -32.70
C ARG A 22 1.27 50.85 -31.21
N LYS A 23 1.47 51.96 -30.50
CA LYS A 23 1.63 51.97 -29.04
C LYS A 23 0.37 51.45 -28.35
N LYS A 24 -0.81 51.91 -28.77
CA LYS A 24 -2.10 51.41 -28.26
C LYS A 24 -2.29 49.92 -28.55
N GLN A 25 -1.97 49.46 -29.76
CA GLN A 25 -1.97 48.03 -30.09
C GLN A 25 -0.97 47.23 -29.24
N LEU A 26 0.21 47.79 -28.95
CA LEU A 26 1.20 47.16 -28.09
C LEU A 26 0.71 47.06 -26.65
N ASP A 27 0.10 48.13 -26.13
CA ASP A 27 -0.46 48.18 -24.77
C ASP A 27 -1.65 47.21 -24.64
N GLU A 28 -2.55 47.16 -25.63
CA GLU A 28 -3.64 46.18 -25.71
C GLU A 28 -3.11 44.74 -25.82
N PHE A 29 -2.09 44.50 -26.65
CA PHE A 29 -1.45 43.20 -26.78
C PHE A 29 -0.77 42.77 -25.48
N LYS A 30 -0.06 43.67 -24.81
CA LYS A 30 0.57 43.43 -23.51
C LYS A 30 -0.48 43.10 -22.45
N ALA A 31 -1.55 43.87 -22.36
CA ALA A 31 -2.65 43.61 -21.45
C ALA A 31 -3.28 42.23 -21.72
N LYS A 32 -3.56 41.90 -22.99
CA LYS A 32 -4.09 40.60 -23.39
C LYS A 32 -3.15 39.45 -23.05
N GLN A 33 -1.84 39.67 -23.19
CA GLN A 33 -0.83 38.66 -22.87
C GLN A 33 -0.68 38.47 -21.36
N GLU A 34 -0.74 39.54 -20.56
CA GLU A 34 -0.79 39.46 -19.09
C GLU A 34 -2.02 38.69 -18.62
N THR A 35 -3.20 38.96 -19.20
CA THR A 35 -4.43 38.19 -18.90
C THR A 35 -4.27 36.72 -19.26
N ARG A 36 -3.72 36.41 -20.45
CA ARG A 36 -3.44 35.02 -20.87
C ARG A 36 -2.46 34.32 -19.94
N CYS A 37 -1.39 34.99 -19.54
CA CYS A 37 -0.37 34.42 -18.68
C CYS A 37 -0.94 34.08 -17.30
N LYS A 38 -1.75 35.00 -16.73
CA LYS A 38 -2.46 34.75 -15.47
C LYS A 38 -3.42 33.56 -15.59
N ALA A 39 -4.28 33.57 -16.62
CA ALA A 39 -5.23 32.48 -16.84
C ALA A 39 -4.54 31.11 -17.00
N LEU A 40 -3.40 31.06 -17.70
CA LEU A 40 -2.63 29.83 -17.84
C LEU A 40 -1.99 29.38 -16.53
N ASN A 41 -1.48 30.32 -15.72
CA ASN A 41 -0.91 29.99 -14.41
C ASN A 41 -1.99 29.43 -13.47
N ASP A 42 -3.17 30.04 -13.45
CA ASP A 42 -4.32 29.56 -12.66
C ASP A 42 -4.76 28.16 -13.08
N GLU A 43 -4.76 27.87 -14.39
CA GLU A 43 -5.07 26.54 -14.93
C GLU A 43 -4.03 25.50 -14.49
N ILE A 44 -2.73 25.83 -14.57
CA ILE A 44 -1.64 24.96 -14.09
C ILE A 44 -1.80 24.68 -12.59
N GLU A 45 -2.05 25.70 -11.77
CA GLU A 45 -2.27 25.56 -10.34
C GLU A 45 -3.48 24.67 -10.02
N SER A 46 -4.54 24.73 -10.84
CA SER A 46 -5.72 23.88 -10.70
C SER A 46 -5.47 22.40 -11.05
N LEU A 47 -4.58 22.14 -12.02
CA LEU A 47 -4.27 20.79 -12.53
C LEU A 47 -3.18 20.07 -11.70
N LEU A 48 -2.24 20.81 -11.10
CA LEU A 48 -1.18 20.29 -10.23
C LEU A 48 -1.64 19.25 -9.19
N PRO A 49 -2.68 19.51 -8.38
CA PRO A 49 -3.13 18.55 -7.37
C PRO A 49 -3.65 17.25 -7.98
N GLY A 50 -4.38 17.32 -9.09
CA GLY A 50 -4.89 16.14 -9.81
C GLY A 50 -3.76 15.30 -10.42
N ALA A 51 -2.78 15.96 -11.05
CA ALA A 51 -1.61 15.29 -11.61
C ALA A 51 -0.75 14.62 -10.51
N THR A 52 -0.56 15.30 -9.37
CA THR A 52 0.19 14.77 -8.23
C THR A 52 -0.52 13.56 -7.60
N SER A 53 -1.84 13.65 -7.42
CA SER A 53 -2.69 12.55 -6.94
C SER A 53 -2.61 11.32 -7.86
N ALA A 54 -2.65 11.51 -9.18
CA ALA A 54 -2.49 10.43 -10.15
C ALA A 54 -1.08 9.80 -10.13
N GLY A 55 -0.04 10.63 -9.97
CA GLY A 55 1.34 10.17 -9.81
C GLY A 55 1.52 9.32 -8.54
N LEU A 56 1.02 9.80 -7.40
CA LEU A 56 1.04 9.06 -6.14
C LEU A 56 0.24 7.75 -6.22
N ALA A 57 -0.94 7.77 -6.85
CA ALA A 57 -1.73 6.57 -7.07
C ALA A 57 -0.96 5.51 -7.89
N THR A 58 -0.23 5.93 -8.90
CA THR A 58 0.60 5.04 -9.73
C THR A 58 1.76 4.45 -8.92
N ALA A 59 2.46 5.29 -8.14
CA ALA A 59 3.53 4.82 -7.26
C ALA A 59 3.04 3.80 -6.21
N TYR A 60 1.89 4.06 -5.58
CA TYR A 60 1.30 3.11 -4.63
C TYR A 60 0.82 1.82 -5.30
N PHE A 61 0.30 1.89 -6.53
CA PHE A 61 -0.04 0.72 -7.31
C PHE A 61 1.18 -0.16 -7.61
N GLU A 62 2.30 0.44 -8.02
CA GLU A 62 3.55 -0.29 -8.27
C GLU A 62 4.10 -0.94 -7.01
N LEU A 63 4.09 -0.21 -5.88
CA LEU A 63 4.48 -0.76 -4.57
C LEU A 63 3.58 -1.93 -4.16
N LYS A 64 2.25 -1.78 -4.27
CA LYS A 64 1.29 -2.87 -4.02
C LYS A 64 1.61 -4.10 -4.87
N LYS A 65 1.82 -3.91 -6.18
CA LYS A 65 2.12 -4.98 -7.13
C LYS A 65 3.48 -5.66 -6.85
N SER A 66 4.43 -4.94 -6.26
CA SER A 66 5.72 -5.52 -5.88
C SER A 66 5.61 -6.62 -4.81
N PHE A 67 4.54 -6.62 -4.01
CA PHE A 67 4.28 -7.63 -2.97
C PHE A 67 3.60 -8.89 -3.49
N ASP A 68 3.01 -8.89 -4.70
CA ASP A 68 2.33 -10.07 -5.27
C ASP A 68 3.30 -11.27 -5.36
N LYS A 69 4.51 -11.04 -5.89
CA LYS A 69 5.54 -12.10 -6.04
C LYS A 69 6.04 -12.65 -4.70
N PRO A 70 6.46 -11.83 -3.71
CA PRO A 70 6.78 -12.31 -2.36
C PRO A 70 5.64 -13.10 -1.73
N ILE A 71 4.40 -12.62 -1.80
CA ILE A 71 3.24 -13.30 -1.20
C ILE A 71 3.04 -14.66 -1.84
N GLU A 72 3.10 -14.75 -3.17
CA GLU A 72 3.00 -16.01 -3.90
C GLU A 72 4.12 -16.97 -3.49
N ASN A 73 5.37 -16.49 -3.43
CA ASN A 73 6.52 -17.30 -3.05
C ASN A 73 6.43 -17.82 -1.61
N TYR A 74 6.07 -16.98 -0.65
CA TYR A 74 5.90 -17.41 0.75
C TYR A 74 4.69 -18.32 0.93
N THR A 75 3.64 -18.15 0.13
CA THR A 75 2.49 -19.05 0.10
C THR A 75 2.91 -20.44 -0.40
N LYS A 76 3.67 -20.51 -1.50
CA LYS A 76 4.23 -21.78 -2.01
C LYS A 76 5.16 -22.43 -0.98
N LEU A 77 6.03 -21.65 -0.35
CA LEU A 77 6.97 -22.13 0.66
C LEU A 77 6.25 -22.67 1.91
N PHE A 78 5.17 -22.02 2.34
CA PHE A 78 4.31 -22.49 3.44
C PHE A 78 3.60 -23.81 3.10
N TYR A 79 3.03 -23.95 1.90
CA TYR A 79 2.43 -25.22 1.49
C TYR A 79 3.46 -26.33 1.31
N ALA A 80 4.65 -26.00 0.80
CA ALA A 80 5.76 -26.95 0.70
C ALA A 80 6.21 -27.42 2.09
N SER A 81 6.27 -26.53 3.09
CA SER A 81 6.66 -26.89 4.45
C SER A 81 5.62 -27.77 5.13
N ILE A 82 4.33 -27.49 4.94
CA ILE A 82 3.24 -28.36 5.39
C ILE A 82 3.32 -29.73 4.70
N GLY A 83 3.58 -29.77 3.39
CA GLY A 83 3.77 -31.01 2.64
C GLY A 83 4.92 -31.85 3.21
N CYS A 84 6.06 -31.22 3.51
CA CYS A 84 7.18 -31.89 4.17
C CYS A 84 6.82 -32.42 5.56
N LEU A 85 6.08 -31.67 6.39
CA LEU A 85 5.61 -32.14 7.69
C LEU A 85 4.67 -33.35 7.55
N MET A 86 3.76 -33.32 6.57
CA MET A 86 2.88 -34.45 6.26
C MET A 86 3.69 -35.68 5.85
N LEU A 87 4.71 -35.52 4.99
CA LEU A 87 5.59 -36.63 4.58
C LEU A 87 6.38 -37.20 5.76
N ILE A 88 6.93 -36.35 6.63
CA ILE A 88 7.66 -36.81 7.83
C ILE A 88 6.72 -37.51 8.81
N SER A 89 5.50 -37.03 8.96
CA SER A 89 4.47 -37.69 9.76
C SER A 89 4.14 -39.06 9.19
N LEU A 90 3.93 -39.18 7.87
CA LEU A 90 3.66 -40.45 7.20
C LEU A 90 4.83 -41.44 7.36
N ILE A 91 6.07 -40.98 7.17
CA ILE A 91 7.27 -41.79 7.37
C ILE A 91 7.42 -42.22 8.83
N SER A 92 7.01 -41.40 9.79
CA SER A 92 7.11 -41.73 11.22
C SER A 92 6.13 -42.84 11.65
N VAL A 93 5.02 -43.02 10.92
CA VAL A 93 4.05 -44.10 11.15
C VAL A 93 4.56 -45.46 10.61
N THR A 94 5.43 -45.43 9.61
CA THR A 94 6.06 -46.63 9.03
C THR A 94 7.39 -46.94 9.71
N GLN A 95 7.48 -48.10 10.37
CA GLN A 95 8.66 -48.51 11.17
C GLN A 95 9.78 -49.09 10.28
N GLU A 96 9.43 -49.80 9.21
CA GLU A 96 10.34 -50.27 8.16
C GLU A 96 9.68 -50.10 6.78
N ILE A 97 10.42 -49.52 5.83
CA ILE A 97 10.08 -49.51 4.41
C ILE A 97 10.96 -50.57 3.73
N GLY A 98 10.39 -51.75 3.47
CA GLY A 98 10.97 -52.76 2.59
C GLY A 98 10.30 -52.70 1.21
N TRP A 99 10.99 -53.15 0.16
CA TRP A 99 10.50 -53.15 -1.24
C TRP A 99 9.16 -53.89 -1.45
N PHE A 100 8.75 -54.74 -0.51
CA PHE A 100 7.54 -55.58 -0.60
C PHE A 100 6.66 -55.61 0.66
N MET A 101 7.06 -54.99 1.78
CA MET A 101 6.32 -55.05 3.05
C MET A 101 6.47 -53.74 3.83
N ILE A 102 5.34 -53.17 4.27
CA ILE A 102 5.26 -52.02 5.16
C ILE A 102 4.93 -52.55 6.55
N LYS A 103 5.85 -52.42 7.51
CA LYS A 103 5.54 -52.66 8.94
C LYS A 103 5.16 -51.34 9.58
N PHE A 104 3.94 -51.30 10.13
CA PHE A 104 3.46 -50.15 10.89
C PHE A 104 3.99 -50.19 12.32
N VAL A 105 4.25 -49.01 12.89
CA VAL A 105 4.61 -48.89 14.31
C VAL A 105 3.46 -49.41 15.17
N ASP A 106 3.79 -50.31 16.09
CA ASP A 106 2.85 -50.79 17.09
C ASP A 106 2.46 -49.63 18.03
N VAL A 107 1.26 -49.08 17.83
CA VAL A 107 0.76 -47.86 18.46
C VAL A 107 0.33 -48.06 19.92
N SER A 108 0.39 -49.30 20.42
CA SER A 108 -0.02 -49.65 21.79
C SER A 108 0.96 -49.17 22.87
N ASP A 109 2.23 -48.93 22.54
CA ASP A 109 3.26 -48.49 23.47
C ASP A 109 3.56 -46.99 23.34
N PHE A 110 2.97 -46.18 24.22
CA PHE A 110 3.17 -44.72 24.24
C PHE A 110 4.65 -44.32 24.41
N SER A 111 5.43 -45.11 25.16
CA SER A 111 6.87 -44.90 25.35
C SER A 111 7.68 -45.03 24.05
N LYS A 112 7.31 -45.98 23.18
CA LYS A 112 7.97 -46.17 21.88
C LYS A 112 7.61 -45.05 20.89
N LEU A 113 6.38 -44.54 20.95
CA LEU A 113 5.94 -43.41 20.14
C LEU A 113 6.67 -42.11 20.52
N THR A 114 6.78 -41.79 21.82
CA THR A 114 7.44 -40.56 22.28
C THR A 114 8.94 -40.57 22.00
N SER A 115 9.64 -41.67 22.24
CA SER A 115 11.06 -41.79 21.87
C SER A 115 11.27 -41.62 20.36
N ASN A 116 10.41 -42.22 19.52
CA ASN A 116 10.54 -42.11 18.06
C ASN A 116 10.31 -40.67 17.56
N ILE A 117 9.37 -39.94 18.16
CA ILE A 117 9.19 -38.49 17.92
C ILE A 117 10.43 -37.70 18.38
N LEU A 118 10.97 -38.00 19.55
CA LEU A 118 12.07 -37.25 20.16
C LEU A 118 13.38 -37.40 19.37
N TYR A 119 13.66 -38.58 18.81
CA TYR A 119 14.81 -38.79 17.91
C TYR A 119 14.68 -38.01 16.59
N LYS A 120 13.46 -37.75 16.12
CA LYS A 120 13.19 -36.99 14.87
C LYS A 120 13.03 -35.49 15.10
N LEU A 121 13.00 -35.04 16.37
CA LEU A 121 12.87 -33.64 16.75
C LEU A 121 13.88 -32.70 16.07
N PRO A 122 15.18 -33.05 15.91
CA PRO A 122 16.15 -32.20 15.21
C PRO A 122 15.81 -31.96 13.73
N MET A 123 15.04 -32.87 13.11
CA MET A 123 14.58 -32.77 11.73
C MET A 123 13.26 -31.98 11.63
N VAL A 124 12.35 -32.15 12.60
CA VAL A 124 11.03 -31.49 12.60
C VAL A 124 11.12 -30.01 13.03
N LEU A 125 11.98 -29.68 14.00
CA LEU A 125 12.20 -28.32 14.49
C LEU A 125 12.49 -27.28 13.39
N PRO A 126 13.47 -27.48 12.48
CA PRO A 126 13.75 -26.50 11.43
C PRO A 126 12.59 -26.33 10.45
N ILE A 127 11.80 -27.38 10.23
CA ILE A 127 10.64 -27.33 9.31
C ILE A 127 9.47 -26.60 9.96
N LEU A 128 9.23 -26.82 11.26
CA LEU A 128 8.26 -26.05 12.03
C LEU A 128 8.64 -24.57 12.06
N TRP A 129 9.91 -24.27 12.33
CA TRP A 129 10.41 -22.90 12.29
C TRP A 129 10.22 -22.27 10.91
N LEU A 130 10.55 -22.99 9.84
CA LEU A 130 10.34 -22.53 8.46
C LEU A 130 8.86 -22.28 8.16
N THR A 131 7.96 -23.13 8.65
CA THR A 131 6.51 -22.96 8.49
C THR A 131 6.02 -21.69 9.18
N ILE A 132 6.44 -21.46 10.43
CA ILE A 132 6.09 -20.26 11.19
C ILE A 132 6.68 -19.01 10.52
N PHE A 133 7.94 -19.08 10.10
CA PHE A 133 8.63 -18.00 9.39
C PHE A 133 7.89 -17.63 8.09
N ALA A 134 7.54 -18.62 7.26
CA ALA A 134 6.80 -18.43 6.02
C ALA A 134 5.42 -17.81 6.28
N SER A 135 4.72 -18.29 7.30
CA SER A 135 3.41 -17.76 7.70
C SER A 135 3.50 -16.31 8.12
N LYS A 136 4.46 -15.96 8.98
CA LYS A 136 4.65 -14.59 9.45
C LYS A 136 5.01 -13.65 8.30
N ARG A 137 5.98 -14.05 7.48
CA ARG A 137 6.45 -13.25 6.35
C ARG A 137 5.38 -13.02 5.29
N ARG A 138 4.52 -14.03 5.06
CA ARG A 138 3.32 -13.89 4.21
C ARG A 138 2.33 -12.89 4.79
N SER A 139 2.07 -12.95 6.10
CA SER A 139 1.15 -12.02 6.79
C SER A 139 1.65 -10.58 6.70
N GLU A 140 2.93 -10.36 6.98
CA GLU A 140 3.59 -9.04 6.84
C GLU A 140 3.43 -8.48 5.42
N ALA A 141 3.72 -9.29 4.40
CA ALA A 141 3.62 -8.85 3.01
C ALA A 141 2.18 -8.53 2.59
N LEU A 142 1.20 -9.34 3.01
CA LEU A 142 -0.23 -9.08 2.77
C LEU A 142 -0.69 -7.78 3.44
N ARG A 143 -0.27 -7.53 4.67
CA ARG A 143 -0.59 -6.30 5.40
C ARG A 143 -0.04 -5.08 4.68
N LEU A 144 1.23 -5.11 4.29
CA LEU A 144 1.85 -4.02 3.51
C LEU A 144 1.10 -3.79 2.19
N GLN A 145 0.72 -4.86 1.49
CA GLN A 145 -0.07 -4.76 0.27
C GLN A 145 -1.42 -4.07 0.50
N GLN A 146 -2.13 -4.41 1.58
CA GLN A 146 -3.40 -3.78 1.95
C GLN A 146 -3.22 -2.30 2.29
N GLU A 147 -2.17 -1.95 3.04
CA GLU A 147 -1.83 -0.57 3.36
C GLU A 147 -1.58 0.26 2.09
N TYR A 148 -0.77 -0.24 1.15
CA TYR A 148 -0.55 0.43 -0.13
C TYR A 148 -1.82 0.49 -1.00
N SER A 149 -2.67 -0.54 -0.96
CA SER A 149 -3.96 -0.52 -1.65
C SER A 149 -4.89 0.57 -1.11
N HIS A 150 -4.87 0.80 0.21
CA HIS A 150 -5.64 1.89 0.83
C HIS A 150 -5.08 3.26 0.43
N LYS A 151 -3.74 3.42 0.44
CA LYS A 151 -3.08 4.66 -0.02
C LYS A 151 -3.34 4.95 -1.49
N GLU A 152 -3.33 3.92 -2.35
CA GLU A 152 -3.71 4.03 -3.76
C GLU A 152 -5.16 4.50 -3.92
N ALA A 153 -6.10 3.89 -3.19
CA ALA A 153 -7.52 4.24 -3.25
C ALA A 153 -7.74 5.70 -2.82
N LEU A 154 -7.12 6.11 -1.71
CA LEU A 154 -7.15 7.50 -1.25
C LEU A 154 -6.56 8.46 -2.30
N ALA A 155 -5.38 8.15 -2.85
CA ALA A 155 -4.76 8.97 -3.89
C ALA A 155 -5.66 9.11 -5.12
N LYS A 156 -6.26 8.03 -5.62
CA LYS A 156 -7.19 8.06 -6.77
C LYS A 156 -8.46 8.86 -6.50
N SER A 157 -8.99 8.75 -5.28
CA SER A 157 -10.26 9.38 -4.89
C SER A 157 -10.11 10.86 -4.49
N TYR A 158 -8.88 11.34 -4.22
CA TYR A 158 -8.61 12.67 -3.72
C TYR A 158 -9.24 13.78 -4.57
N GLN A 159 -9.05 13.76 -5.89
CA GLN A 159 -9.59 14.78 -6.78
C GLN A 159 -11.12 14.78 -6.77
N SER A 160 -11.74 13.59 -6.75
CA SER A 160 -13.19 13.43 -6.68
C SER A 160 -13.75 14.02 -5.38
N PHE A 161 -13.13 13.73 -4.24
CA PHE A 161 -13.56 14.29 -2.95
C PHE A 161 -13.36 15.80 -2.89
N LYS A 162 -12.22 16.31 -3.39
CA LYS A 162 -11.97 17.75 -3.50
C LYS A 162 -13.10 18.45 -4.27
N THR A 163 -13.43 17.95 -5.47
CA THR A 163 -14.50 18.52 -6.30
C THR A 163 -15.88 18.44 -5.63
N GLN A 164 -16.19 17.34 -4.93
CA GLN A 164 -17.46 17.22 -4.19
C GLN A 164 -17.54 18.20 -3.02
N ILE A 165 -16.45 18.40 -2.28
CA ILE A 165 -16.41 19.35 -1.15
C ILE A 165 -16.53 20.79 -1.66
N GLU A 166 -15.86 21.13 -2.76
CA GLU A 166 -15.99 22.44 -3.41
C GLU A 166 -17.43 22.68 -3.90
N ALA A 167 -18.08 21.65 -4.46
CA ALA A 167 -19.48 21.73 -4.89
C ALA A 167 -20.48 21.89 -3.75
N LEU A 168 -20.16 21.41 -2.54
CA LEU A 168 -20.98 21.56 -1.34
C LEU A 168 -20.94 23.00 -0.77
N ASN A 169 -20.04 23.85 -1.25
CA ASN A 169 -19.93 25.26 -0.89
C ASN A 169 -19.93 25.50 0.64
N GLU A 170 -19.26 24.61 1.39
CA GLU A 170 -19.15 24.73 2.85
C GLU A 170 -18.34 25.97 3.23
N THR A 171 -18.98 26.92 3.91
CA THR A 171 -18.37 28.17 4.40
C THR A 171 -17.25 27.95 5.43
N SER A 172 -17.25 26.82 6.16
CA SER A 172 -16.28 26.55 7.23
C SER A 172 -15.00 25.85 6.78
N GLY A 173 -15.00 25.24 5.58
CA GLY A 173 -13.88 24.46 5.05
C GLY A 173 -13.52 23.22 5.88
N ASP A 174 -14.41 22.76 6.76
CA ASP A 174 -14.12 21.68 7.70
C ASP A 174 -13.99 20.31 7.01
N LEU A 175 -14.79 20.04 5.97
CA LEU A 175 -14.62 18.84 5.14
C LEU A 175 -13.27 18.83 4.41
N MET A 176 -12.82 19.99 3.92
CA MET A 176 -11.52 20.11 3.26
C MET A 176 -10.37 19.86 4.23
N LYS A 177 -10.47 20.39 5.46
CA LYS A 177 -9.50 20.10 6.53
C LYS A 177 -9.46 18.61 6.86
N LYS A 178 -10.61 17.95 7.02
CA LYS A 178 -10.68 16.50 7.27
C LYS A 178 -10.07 15.67 6.13
N LEU A 179 -10.29 16.08 4.87
CA LEU A 179 -9.68 15.42 3.71
C LEU A 179 -8.16 15.57 3.73
N LEU A 180 -7.66 16.78 4.01
CA LEU A 180 -6.24 17.05 4.16
C LEU A 180 -5.63 16.27 5.31
N GLU A 181 -6.29 16.24 6.46
CA GLU A 181 -5.87 15.50 7.65
C GLU A 181 -5.80 13.99 7.35
N ALA A 182 -6.83 13.41 6.75
CA ALA A 182 -6.82 12.01 6.32
C ALA A 182 -5.75 11.70 5.27
N THR A 183 -5.46 12.64 4.37
CA THR A 183 -4.41 12.50 3.34
C THR A 183 -3.02 12.58 3.98
N ILE A 184 -2.81 13.53 4.88
CA ILE A 184 -1.58 13.69 5.65
C ILE A 184 -1.36 12.44 6.50
N ASP A 185 -2.37 11.95 7.20
CA ASP A 185 -2.29 10.72 8.00
C ASP A 185 -1.93 9.50 7.16
N ALA A 186 -2.56 9.33 5.98
CA ALA A 186 -2.26 8.22 5.09
C ALA A 186 -0.84 8.26 4.52
N VAL A 187 -0.30 9.46 4.24
CA VAL A 187 1.07 9.65 3.76
C VAL A 187 2.08 9.53 4.92
N SER A 188 1.75 10.10 6.07
CA SER A 188 2.54 10.14 7.32
C SER A 188 2.70 8.76 7.96
N MET A 189 1.66 7.92 7.91
CA MET A 189 1.74 6.53 8.39
C MET A 189 2.81 5.78 7.61
N ASN A 190 4.01 5.71 8.18
CA ASN A 190 5.14 5.01 7.61
C ASN A 190 4.86 3.50 7.70
N ALA A 191 5.07 2.78 6.59
CA ALA A 191 4.94 1.32 6.54
C ALA A 191 5.87 0.61 7.57
N SER A 192 6.93 1.28 8.01
CA SER A 192 7.81 0.77 9.07
C SER A 192 7.19 0.86 10.46
N ASP A 193 6.30 1.84 10.70
CA ASP A 193 5.67 2.06 12.01
C ASP A 193 4.52 1.05 12.24
N THR A 194 3.92 0.54 11.15
CA THR A 194 2.94 -0.56 11.18
C THR A 194 3.62 -1.92 11.42
N LEU A 195 4.86 -2.08 10.97
CA LEU A 195 5.72 -3.25 11.24
C LEU A 195 6.30 -3.26 12.67
N ASP A 196 6.71 -2.11 13.20
CA ASP A 196 7.38 -2.00 14.51
C ASP A 196 6.39 -1.94 15.70
N LYS A 197 5.16 -1.44 15.46
CA LYS A 197 4.10 -1.56 16.47
C LYS A 197 3.68 -3.02 16.59
N LYS A 198 4.22 -3.61 17.66
CA LYS A 198 3.89 -4.83 18.39
C LYS A 198 2.38 -5.05 18.58
N HIS A 199 1.61 -5.10 17.50
CA HIS A 199 0.27 -5.61 17.47
C HIS A 199 0.42 -7.09 17.24
N GLY A 200 0.08 -7.86 18.28
CA GLY A 200 0.15 -9.30 18.26
C GLY A 200 -0.51 -9.82 17.01
N ASP A 201 0.31 -10.28 16.06
CA ASP A 201 -0.08 -11.25 15.07
C ASP A 201 -0.63 -12.42 15.88
N LYS A 202 -1.93 -12.39 16.18
CA LYS A 202 -2.68 -13.56 16.61
C LYS A 202 -2.80 -14.44 15.38
N THR A 203 -1.66 -14.97 14.94
CA THR A 203 -1.63 -16.18 14.15
C THR A 203 -2.45 -17.23 14.92
N PRO A 204 -3.21 -18.09 14.25
CA PRO A 204 -3.97 -19.16 14.91
C PRO A 204 -3.12 -19.98 15.89
N VAL A 205 -1.81 -20.01 15.67
CA VAL A 205 -0.79 -20.60 16.53
C VAL A 205 -0.71 -19.91 17.89
N ASN A 206 -0.74 -18.58 17.99
CA ASN A 206 -0.67 -17.87 19.28
C ASN A 206 -1.95 -18.04 20.12
N LEU A 207 -3.11 -18.05 19.48
CA LEU A 207 -4.38 -18.33 20.18
C LEU A 207 -4.42 -19.77 20.71
N GLY A 208 -4.06 -20.75 19.86
CA GLY A 208 -4.03 -22.16 20.27
C GLY A 208 -2.92 -22.48 21.27
N PHE A 209 -1.75 -21.83 21.18
CA PHE A 209 -0.63 -22.08 22.08
C PHE A 209 -0.87 -21.48 23.47
N ASP A 210 -1.42 -20.27 23.57
CA ASP A 210 -1.80 -19.68 24.87
C ASP A 210 -2.92 -20.49 25.55
N GLU A 211 -3.90 -20.97 24.77
CA GLU A 211 -4.98 -21.81 25.27
C GLU A 211 -4.46 -23.18 25.76
N VAL A 212 -3.57 -23.83 24.98
CA VAL A 212 -2.91 -25.09 25.36
C VAL A 212 -2.00 -24.92 26.58
N VAL A 213 -1.21 -23.85 26.65
CA VAL A 213 -0.36 -23.53 27.81
C VAL A 213 -1.22 -23.30 29.06
N SER A 214 -2.31 -22.56 28.94
CA SER A 214 -3.23 -22.32 30.06
C SER A 214 -3.92 -23.61 30.54
N HIS A 215 -4.21 -24.55 29.63
CA HIS A 215 -4.77 -25.85 29.95
C HIS A 215 -3.73 -26.76 30.62
N MET A 216 -2.46 -26.74 30.16
CA MET A 216 -1.37 -27.47 30.82
C MET A 216 -1.09 -26.95 32.23
N GLU A 217 -1.15 -25.63 32.44
CA GLU A 217 -1.00 -25.02 33.76
C GLU A 217 -2.13 -25.41 34.72
N LYS A 218 -3.37 -25.43 34.24
CA LYS A 218 -4.52 -25.91 35.01
C LYS A 218 -4.39 -27.38 35.39
N VAL A 219 -3.96 -28.24 34.46
CA VAL A 219 -3.75 -29.68 34.74
C VAL A 219 -2.62 -29.88 35.75
N LYS A 220 -1.51 -29.15 35.64
CA LYS A 220 -0.40 -29.21 36.61
C LYS A 220 -0.82 -28.78 38.01
N LYS A 221 -1.77 -27.85 38.13
CA LYS A 221 -2.29 -27.34 39.41
C LYS A 221 -3.33 -28.26 40.07
N VAL A 222 -3.88 -29.21 39.32
CA VAL A 222 -4.85 -30.22 39.82
C VAL A 222 -4.14 -31.53 40.19
N VAL A 223 -2.95 -31.77 39.66
CA VAL A 223 -2.14 -32.99 39.89
C VAL A 223 -1.05 -32.79 40.96
N SER A 224 -0.80 -31.54 41.40
CA SER A 224 0.02 -31.20 42.57
C SER A 224 -0.85 -30.88 43.78
#